data_AF-A0ABD5UZJ4-F1
#
_entry.id   AF-A0ABD5UZJ4-F1
#
_cell.length_a   1.000
_cell.length_b   1.000
_cell.length_c   1.000
_cell.angle_alpha   90.00
_cell.angle_beta   90.00
_cell.angle_gamma   90.00
#
_symmetry.space_group_name_H-M   'P 1'
#
loop_
_entity.id
_entity.type
_entity.pdbx_description
1 polymer ?
#
loop_
_entity_poly.entity_id
_entity_poly.type
_entity_poly.pdbx_seq_one_letter_code
_entity_poly.pdbx_strand_id
1 'polypeptide(L)'
;MPVLLEDHDPDLSLRPGTTKSDIVAYLYRNPEWGYSPQEVTESLEIPRGTATTTLKRLYDDGYVGKTDDGYYHALDERTDVRRYVSSLNQVDRMFDRHRNADVTPEEPEKRIGEGRTGEELETELEELEGGSGE
;
A
#
# COMPACT_ATOMS: atom_id res chain seq x y z
N MET A 1 -13.26 15.49 16.04
CA MET A 1 -13.96 14.20 15.91
C MET A 1 -13.19 13.16 16.73
N PRO A 2 -13.79 12.52 17.75
CA PRO A 2 -13.11 11.45 18.48
C PRO A 2 -13.09 10.14 17.68
N VAL A 3 -12.04 9.34 17.86
CA VAL A 3 -11.83 8.04 17.20
C VAL A 3 -11.94 6.93 18.26
N LEU A 4 -12.63 5.84 17.94
CA LEU A 4 -12.81 4.68 18.82
C LEU A 4 -11.50 3.87 18.86
N LEU A 5 -10.87 3.77 20.03
CA LEU A 5 -9.57 3.10 20.20
C LEU A 5 -9.64 1.57 20.22
N GLU A 6 -10.85 0.99 20.31
CA GLU A 6 -11.06 -0.47 20.35
C GLU A 6 -10.84 -1.14 18.98
N ASP A 7 -10.92 -0.38 17.88
CA ASP A 7 -10.58 -0.79 16.51
C ASP A 7 -9.27 -0.16 16.00
N HIS A 8 -8.62 0.64 16.84
CA HIS A 8 -7.32 1.19 16.51
C HIS A 8 -6.29 0.14 16.90
N ASP A 9 -5.91 -0.76 15.98
CA ASP A 9 -4.71 -1.58 16.14
C ASP A 9 -3.52 -0.59 16.20
N PRO A 10 -2.94 -0.29 17.39
CA PRO A 10 -1.96 0.79 17.51
C PRO A 10 -0.58 0.37 17.03
N ASP A 11 -0.34 -0.92 16.78
CA ASP A 11 1.01 -1.47 16.82
C ASP A 11 1.69 -1.67 15.46
N LEU A 12 0.96 -1.64 14.35
CA LEU A 12 1.55 -1.77 13.02
C LEU A 12 1.78 -0.41 12.36
N SER A 13 3.00 0.11 12.45
CA SER A 13 3.49 1.26 11.69
C SER A 13 3.82 0.89 10.22
N LEU A 14 3.00 0.05 9.58
CA LEU A 14 3.13 -0.34 8.18
C LEU A 14 2.05 0.37 7.36
N ARG A 15 2.46 0.97 6.24
CA ARG A 15 1.55 1.61 5.29
C ARG A 15 1.65 0.90 3.94
N PRO A 16 0.52 0.49 3.34
CA PRO A 16 0.51 -0.09 2.00
C PRO A 16 1.23 0.82 0.98
N GLY A 17 1.93 0.23 0.01
CA GLY A 17 2.66 0.96 -1.04
C GLY A 17 3.93 1.68 -0.57
N THR A 18 4.40 1.40 0.65
CA THR A 18 5.72 1.84 1.12
C THR A 18 6.72 0.70 1.04
N THR A 19 7.98 1.01 0.78
CA THR A 19 9.07 0.01 0.76
C THR A 19 9.12 -0.84 2.03
N LYS A 20 8.82 -0.27 3.20
CA LYS A 20 8.74 -1.01 4.47
C LYS A 20 7.66 -2.10 4.39
N SER A 21 6.47 -1.75 3.91
CA SER A 21 5.36 -2.69 3.74
C SER A 21 5.66 -3.74 2.67
N ASP A 22 6.30 -3.36 1.56
CA ASP A 22 6.59 -4.29 0.46
C ASP A 22 7.60 -5.36 0.90
N ILE A 23 8.64 -4.96 1.63
CA ILE A 23 9.61 -5.89 2.22
C ILE A 23 8.93 -6.84 3.20
N VAL A 24 8.09 -6.33 4.11
CA VAL A 24 7.36 -7.19 5.06
C VAL A 24 6.44 -8.17 4.32
N ALA A 25 5.67 -7.69 3.35
CA ALA A 25 4.80 -8.54 2.55
C ALA A 25 5.59 -9.64 1.83
N TYR A 26 6.74 -9.31 1.24
CA TYR A 26 7.61 -10.27 0.56
C TYR A 26 8.10 -11.39 1.49
N LEU A 27 8.60 -11.05 2.67
CA LEU A 27 9.08 -12.04 3.64
C LEU A 27 7.96 -12.91 4.20
N TYR A 28 6.81 -12.32 4.54
CA TYR A 28 5.68 -13.05 5.12
C TYR A 28 4.89 -13.89 4.11
N ARG A 29 5.05 -13.62 2.80
CA ARG A 29 4.58 -14.51 1.73
C ARG A 29 5.45 -15.76 1.58
N ASN A 30 6.70 -15.70 2.04
CA ASN A 30 7.69 -16.76 1.93
C ASN A 30 8.30 -17.10 3.31
N PRO A 31 7.49 -17.48 4.32
CA PRO A 31 7.93 -17.57 5.72
C PRO A 31 8.99 -18.65 5.97
N GLU A 32 9.11 -19.63 5.07
CA GLU A 32 10.09 -20.72 5.13
C GLU A 32 11.51 -20.31 4.70
N TRP A 33 11.68 -19.08 4.15
CA TRP A 33 12.94 -18.60 3.60
C TRP A 33 13.45 -17.35 4.32
N GLY A 34 14.77 -17.27 4.48
CA GLY A 34 15.48 -16.05 4.85
C GLY A 34 16.14 -15.42 3.63
N TYR A 35 16.20 -14.09 3.58
CA TYR A 35 16.77 -13.34 2.45
C TYR A 35 17.82 -12.34 2.88
N SER A 36 18.91 -12.24 2.13
CA SER A 36 19.90 -11.18 2.30
C SER A 36 19.36 -9.83 1.81
N PRO A 37 19.93 -8.69 2.26
CA PRO A 37 19.56 -7.38 1.73
C PRO A 37 19.72 -7.26 0.21
N GLN A 38 20.68 -7.98 -0.38
CA GLN A 38 20.88 -7.98 -1.82
C GLN A 38 19.74 -8.70 -2.54
N GLU A 39 19.36 -9.89 -2.09
CA GLU A 39 18.25 -10.65 -2.67
C GLU A 39 16.92 -9.88 -2.55
N VAL A 40 16.68 -9.20 -1.43
CA VAL A 40 15.49 -8.33 -1.28
C VAL A 40 15.54 -7.15 -2.24
N THR A 41 16.73 -6.56 -2.46
CA THR A 41 16.92 -5.47 -3.43
C THR A 41 16.57 -5.93 -4.84
N GLU A 42 17.06 -7.11 -5.23
CA GLU A 42 16.85 -7.68 -6.55
C GLU A 42 15.39 -8.12 -6.76
N SER A 43 14.78 -8.75 -5.74
CA SER A 43 13.41 -9.28 -5.84
C SER A 43 12.34 -8.19 -5.88
N LEU A 44 12.58 -7.06 -5.22
CA LEU A 44 11.63 -5.94 -5.15
C LEU A 44 12.03 -4.75 -6.02
N GLU A 45 13.13 -4.88 -6.78
CA GLU A 45 13.67 -3.83 -7.66
C GLU A 45 13.86 -2.47 -6.98
N ILE A 46 14.13 -2.48 -5.67
CA ILE A 46 14.29 -1.25 -4.87
C ILE A 46 15.69 -0.64 -5.04
N PRO A 47 15.86 0.69 -4.85
CA PRO A 47 17.16 1.32 -5.00
C PRO A 47 18.21 0.74 -4.05
N ARG A 48 19.42 0.52 -4.56
CA ARG A 48 20.55 -0.04 -3.79
C ARG A 48 20.77 0.74 -2.48
N GLY A 49 20.93 0.00 -1.39
CA GLY A 49 21.11 0.55 -0.03
C GLY A 49 19.81 0.81 0.74
N THR A 50 18.67 0.95 0.06
CA THR A 50 17.35 1.13 0.70
C THR A 50 16.95 -0.14 1.47
N ALA A 51 17.17 -1.31 0.88
CA ALA A 51 16.87 -2.60 1.49
C ALA A 51 17.59 -2.77 2.83
N THR A 52 18.91 -2.56 2.85
CA THR A 52 19.74 -2.72 4.06
C THR A 52 19.25 -1.88 5.22
N THR A 53 19.00 -0.59 4.97
CA THR A 53 18.54 0.33 6.02
C THR A 53 17.13 0.01 6.50
N THR A 54 16.24 -0.37 5.57
CA THR A 54 14.85 -0.68 5.89
C THR A 54 14.71 -2.00 6.62
N LEU A 55 15.44 -3.04 6.21
CA LEU A 55 15.49 -4.35 6.88
C LEU A 55 16.04 -4.22 8.30
N LYS A 56 17.11 -3.43 8.48
CA LYS A 56 17.64 -3.15 9.82
C LYS A 56 16.57 -2.51 10.71
N ARG A 57 15.90 -1.46 10.23
CA ARG A 57 14.82 -0.79 10.99
C ARG A 57 13.65 -1.74 11.27
N LEU A 58 13.26 -2.58 10.31
CA LEU A 58 12.20 -3.57 10.48
C LEU A 58 12.55 -4.60 11.56
N TYR A 59 13.82 -5.02 11.62
CA TYR A 59 14.32 -5.90 12.66
C TYR A 59 14.33 -5.21 14.03
N ASP A 60 14.85 -3.98 14.10
CA ASP A 60 14.88 -3.19 15.33
C ASP A 60 13.46 -2.92 15.86
N ASP A 61 12.49 -2.70 14.96
CA ASP A 61 11.07 -2.50 15.25
C ASP A 61 10.32 -3.84 15.51
N GLY A 62 11.00 -4.99 15.41
CA GLY A 62 10.44 -6.32 15.72
C GLY A 62 9.46 -6.90 14.68
N TYR A 63 9.43 -6.38 13.45
CA TYR A 63 8.57 -6.90 12.38
C TYR A 63 9.11 -8.16 11.71
N VAL A 64 10.43 -8.35 11.73
CA VAL A 64 11.13 -9.43 11.02
C VAL A 64 12.22 -10.01 11.92
N GLY A 65 12.55 -11.27 11.71
CA GLY A 65 13.70 -11.91 12.32
C GLY A 65 14.96 -11.70 11.48
N LYS A 66 16.12 -11.95 12.11
CA LYS A 66 17.42 -11.93 11.44
C LYS A 66 18.27 -13.10 11.96
N THR A 67 18.82 -13.89 11.05
CA THR A 67 19.76 -14.97 11.38
C THR A 67 21.15 -14.41 11.68
N ASP A 68 21.98 -15.20 12.35
CA ASP A 68 23.37 -14.82 12.65
C ASP A 68 24.19 -14.52 11.37
N ASP A 69 23.89 -15.24 10.28
CA ASP A 69 24.51 -15.06 8.96
C ASP A 69 23.96 -13.84 8.19
N GLY A 70 23.00 -13.10 8.76
CA GLY A 70 22.52 -11.83 8.23
C GLY A 70 21.31 -11.90 7.31
N TYR A 71 20.63 -13.03 7.23
CA TYR A 71 19.39 -13.20 6.46
C TYR A 71 18.18 -12.75 7.27
N TYR A 72 17.23 -12.09 6.63
CA TYR A 72 15.99 -11.62 7.25
C TYR A 72 14.83 -12.53 6.88
N HIS A 73 13.96 -12.83 7.84
CA HIS A 73 12.84 -13.75 7.66
C HIS A 73 11.58 -13.27 8.38
N ALA A 74 10.43 -13.85 8.03
CA ALA A 74 9.17 -13.59 8.72
C ALA A 74 9.19 -14.17 10.15
N LEU A 75 8.41 -13.57 11.05
CA LEU A 75 8.18 -14.08 12.39
C LEU A 75 6.86 -14.88 12.42
N ASP A 76 6.87 -16.06 13.03
CA ASP A 76 5.67 -16.92 13.09
C ASP A 76 4.68 -16.43 14.14
N GLU A 77 5.20 -15.90 15.24
CA GLU A 77 4.44 -15.38 16.38
C GLU A 77 3.70 -14.07 16.08
N ARG A 78 4.12 -13.30 15.06
CA ARG A 78 3.52 -12.02 14.65
C ARG A 78 2.26 -12.23 13.80
N THR A 79 1.20 -12.68 14.46
CA THR A 79 -0.12 -12.94 13.83
C THR A 79 -0.76 -11.65 13.29
N ASP A 80 -0.50 -10.52 13.93
CA ASP A 80 -0.86 -9.17 13.51
C ASP A 80 -0.28 -8.81 12.14
N VAL A 81 1.02 -9.06 11.93
CA VAL A 81 1.69 -8.81 10.65
C VAL A 81 1.17 -9.75 9.56
N ARG A 82 0.94 -11.03 9.90
CA ARG A 82 0.33 -12.00 8.97
C ARG A 82 -1.07 -11.59 8.54
N ARG A 83 -1.89 -11.07 9.46
CA ARG A 83 -3.23 -10.56 9.16
C ARG A 83 -3.14 -9.36 8.22
N TYR A 84 -2.23 -8.42 8.48
CA TYR A 84 -2.00 -7.27 7.61
C TYR A 84 -1.61 -7.69 6.18
N VAL A 85 -0.62 -8.58 6.03
CA VAL A 85 -0.19 -9.07 4.71
C VAL A 85 -1.30 -9.85 4.00
N SER A 86 -2.11 -10.61 4.74
CA SER A 86 -3.28 -11.31 4.19
C SER A 86 -4.35 -10.35 3.69
N SER A 87 -4.54 -9.21 4.37
CA SER A 87 -5.44 -8.13 3.91
C SER A 87 -4.91 -7.46 2.65
N LEU A 88 -3.61 -7.14 2.60
CA LEU A 88 -2.95 -6.60 1.40
C LEU A 88 -3.16 -7.51 0.18
N ASN A 89 -2.93 -8.82 0.35
CA ASN A 89 -3.09 -9.79 -0.73
C ASN A 89 -4.53 -9.89 -1.25
N GLN A 90 -5.53 -9.66 -0.40
CA GLN A 90 -6.94 -9.63 -0.83
C GLN A 90 -7.23 -8.40 -1.68
N VAL A 91 -6.75 -7.24 -1.24
CA VAL A 91 -6.88 -5.99 -1.98
C VAL A 91 -6.21 -6.10 -3.35
N ASP A 92 -4.95 -6.55 -3.40
CA ASP A 92 -4.23 -6.76 -4.67
C ASP A 92 -5.02 -7.68 -5.61
N ARG A 93 -5.54 -8.81 -5.12
CA ARG A 93 -6.36 -9.73 -5.93
C ARG A 93 -7.67 -9.12 -6.44
N MET A 94 -8.33 -8.28 -5.66
CA MET A 94 -9.55 -7.61 -6.10
C MET A 94 -9.24 -6.67 -7.27
N PHE A 95 -8.19 -5.86 -7.17
CA PHE A 95 -7.80 -4.93 -8.22
C PHE A 95 -7.18 -5.62 -9.44
N ASP A 96 -6.39 -6.68 -9.26
CA ASP A 96 -5.83 -7.47 -10.37
C ASP A 96 -6.90 -8.16 -11.21
N ARG A 97 -8.00 -8.60 -10.58
CA ARG A 97 -9.15 -9.17 -11.30
C ARG A 97 -9.77 -8.14 -12.25
N HIS A 98 -9.83 -6.88 -11.85
CA HIS A 98 -10.38 -5.81 -12.69
C HIS A 98 -9.41 -5.33 -13.77
N ARG A 99 -8.09 -5.48 -13.57
CA ARG A 99 -7.09 -5.12 -14.59
C ARG A 99 -6.94 -6.18 -15.69
N ASN A 100 -7.13 -7.46 -15.36
CA ASN A 100 -6.97 -8.59 -16.31
C ASN A 100 -8.28 -9.08 -16.93
N ALA A 101 -9.42 -8.68 -16.40
CA ALA A 101 -10.65 -8.86 -17.13
C ALA A 101 -10.74 -7.71 -18.14
N ASP A 102 -10.97 -8.01 -19.42
CA ASP A 102 -11.42 -7.09 -20.47
C ASP A 102 -12.81 -6.53 -20.09
N VAL A 103 -12.92 -5.91 -18.91
CA VAL A 103 -14.11 -5.23 -18.45
C VAL A 103 -13.94 -3.82 -18.95
N THR A 104 -14.46 -3.56 -20.14
CA THR A 104 -14.85 -2.20 -20.49
C THR A 104 -15.86 -1.77 -19.42
N PRO A 105 -15.54 -0.76 -18.60
CA PRO A 105 -16.54 -0.22 -17.68
C PRO A 105 -17.76 0.15 -18.51
N GLU A 106 -18.95 -0.33 -18.13
CA GLU A 106 -20.16 0.10 -18.83
C GLU A 106 -20.25 1.62 -18.71
N GLU A 107 -20.52 2.30 -19.83
CA GLU A 107 -20.72 3.73 -19.80
C GLU A 107 -21.84 4.00 -18.78
N PRO A 108 -21.57 4.80 -17.73
CA PRO A 108 -22.57 5.04 -16.71
C PRO A 108 -23.79 5.66 -17.39
N GLU A 109 -24.99 5.13 -17.10
CA GLU A 109 -26.28 5.60 -17.66
C GLU A 109 -26.50 7.11 -17.46
N LYS A 110 -25.77 7.71 -16.54
CA LYS A 110 -25.80 9.14 -16.24
C LYS A 110 -24.40 9.70 -16.10
N ARG A 111 -23.91 10.33 -17.15
CA ARG A 111 -22.69 11.15 -17.09
C ARG A 111 -23.02 12.52 -16.53
N ILE A 112 -22.45 12.86 -15.39
CA ILE A 112 -22.52 14.23 -14.86
C ILE A 112 -21.68 15.11 -15.80
N GLY A 113 -22.35 15.88 -16.67
CA GLY A 113 -21.71 16.76 -17.66
C GLY A 113 -21.95 16.40 -19.12
N GLU A 114 -22.78 15.41 -19.42
CA GLU A 114 -23.14 15.08 -20.81
C GLU A 114 -23.86 16.26 -21.47
N GLY A 115 -23.28 16.81 -22.55
CA GLY A 115 -23.80 17.98 -23.25
C GLY A 115 -23.35 19.34 -22.70
N ARG A 116 -22.46 19.36 -21.69
CA ARG A 116 -21.86 20.60 -21.20
C ARG A 116 -20.64 20.98 -22.05
N THR A 117 -20.59 22.22 -22.49
CA THR A 117 -19.46 22.75 -23.27
C THR A 117 -18.39 23.29 -22.32
N GLY A 118 -17.11 23.24 -22.72
CA GLY A 118 -16.00 23.77 -21.92
C GLY A 118 -16.22 25.23 -21.48
N GLU A 119 -16.85 26.04 -22.33
CA GLU A 119 -17.19 27.44 -22.07
C GLU A 119 -18.22 27.60 -20.93
N GLU A 120 -19.21 26.69 -20.84
CA GLU A 120 -20.22 26.71 -19.77
C GLU A 120 -19.65 26.27 -18.43
N LEU A 121 -18.62 25.42 -18.44
CA LEU A 121 -17.89 25.00 -17.25
C LEU A 121 -16.96 26.11 -16.75
N GLU A 122 -16.29 26.80 -17.68
CA GLU A 122 -15.41 27.94 -17.39
C GLU A 122 -16.19 29.12 -16.82
N THR A 123 -17.39 29.40 -17.35
CA THR A 123 -18.29 30.43 -16.81
C THR A 123 -18.76 30.09 -15.39
N GLU A 124 -19.17 28.84 -15.12
CA GLU A 124 -19.58 28.42 -13.77
C GLU A 124 -18.41 28.47 -12.77
N LEU A 125 -17.20 28.15 -13.22
CA LEU A 125 -15.97 28.26 -12.41
C LEU A 125 -15.66 29.72 -12.05
N GLU A 126 -15.79 30.65 -13.00
CA GLU A 126 -15.61 32.08 -12.76
C GLU A 126 -16.68 32.65 -11.80
N GLU A 127 -17.94 32.20 -11.93
CA GLU A 127 -19.02 32.60 -11.01
C GLU A 127 -18.80 32.07 -9.59
N LEU A 128 -18.28 30.84 -9.43
CA LEU A 128 -17.94 30.25 -8.13
C LEU A 128 -16.71 30.91 -7.48
N GLU A 129 -15.70 31.29 -8.27
CA GLU A 129 -14.48 31.93 -7.78
C GLU A 129 -14.72 33.42 -7.42
N GLY A 130 -15.60 34.10 -8.15
CA GLY A 130 -15.99 35.49 -7.88
C GLY A 130 -16.91 35.67 -6.65
N GLY A 131 -17.61 34.63 -6.21
CA GLY A 131 -18.58 34.69 -5.10
C GLY A 131 -18.01 34.54 -3.68
N SER A 132 -16.70 34.33 -3.52
CA SER A 132 -16.07 34.12 -2.20
C SER A 132 -15.47 35.40 -1.59
N GLY A 133 -15.89 36.58 -2.06
CA GLY A 133 -15.32 37.86 -1.68
C GLY A 133 -16.33 38.94 -1.30
N GLU A 134 -17.28 38.66 -0.41
CA GLU A 134 -17.99 39.67 0.41
C GLU A 134 -18.26 39.15 1.83
#